data_AF-A0A4Y1Q321-F1
#
_entry.id   AF-A0A4Y1Q321-F1
#
_cell.length_a   1.000
_cell.length_b   1.000
_cell.length_c   1.000
_cell.angle_alpha   90.00
_cell.angle_beta   90.00
_cell.angle_gamma   90.00
#
_symmetry.space_group_name_H-M   'P 1'
#
loop_
_entity.id
_entity.type
_entity.pdbx_description
1 polymer ?
#
loop_
_entity_poly.entity_id
_entity_poly.type
_entity_poly.pdbx_seq_one_letter_code
_entity_poly.pdbx_strand_id
1 'polypeptide(L)' 'PPGTGKTSTILALARQLFGPDNFRERVLELNASDERGISIVREKIKSFARQTPKARKAASDGNSYPCPPYKIVIL' A
#
# COMPACT_ATOMS: atom_id res chain seq x y z
N PRO A 1 7.31 -15.93 14.92
CA PRO A 1 6.04 -16.60 15.30
C PRO A 1 4.83 -16.05 14.52
N PRO A 2 3.79 -16.88 14.27
CA PRO A 2 2.46 -16.40 13.89
C PRO A 2 1.92 -15.42 14.94
N GLY A 3 1.09 -14.45 14.54
CA GLY A 3 0.42 -13.54 15.47
C GLY A 3 1.25 -12.40 16.06
N THR A 4 2.51 -12.19 15.65
CA THR A 4 3.38 -11.12 16.21
C THR A 4 3.19 -9.73 15.59
N GLY A 5 2.01 -9.44 15.04
CA GLY A 5 1.69 -8.09 14.55
C GLY A 5 2.33 -7.64 13.23
N LYS A 6 3.13 -8.46 12.53
CA LYS A 6 3.83 -8.09 11.28
C LYS A 6 2.95 -7.33 10.27
N THR A 7 1.84 -7.94 9.87
CA THR A 7 0.87 -7.36 8.93
C THR A 7 0.22 -6.11 9.50
N SER A 8 -0.17 -6.15 10.78
CA SER A 8 -0.77 -5.01 11.48
C SER A 8 0.17 -3.81 11.53
N THR A 9 1.46 -4.03 11.81
CA THR A 9 2.48 -2.98 11.90
C THR A 9 2.68 -2.28 10.56
N ILE A 10 2.85 -3.04 9.47
CA ILE A 10 3.07 -2.41 8.15
C ILE A 10 1.83 -1.67 7.65
N LEU A 11 0.63 -2.21 7.92
CA LEU A 11 -0.63 -1.52 7.57
C LEU A 11 -0.86 -0.27 8.41
N ALA A 12 -0.52 -0.29 9.71
CA ALA A 12 -0.60 0.89 10.57
C ALA A 12 0.38 1.98 10.11
N LEU A 13 1.63 1.62 9.83
CA LEU A 13 2.65 2.52 9.29
C LEU A 13 2.18 3.15 7.98
N ALA A 14 1.67 2.34 7.04
CA ALA A 14 1.22 2.84 5.76
C ALA A 14 0.00 3.79 5.87
N ARG A 15 -0.90 3.56 6.83
CA ARG A 15 -1.99 4.49 7.14
C ARG A 15 -1.48 5.82 7.71
N GLN A 16 -0.47 5.78 8.58
CA GLN A 16 0.16 7.00 9.10
C GLN A 16 0.92 7.79 8.03
N LEU A 17 1.49 7.12 7.02
CA LEU A 17 2.18 7.79 5.93
C LEU A 17 1.23 8.43 4.92
N PHE A 18 0.18 7.73 4.50
CA PHE A 18 -0.61 8.14 3.35
C PHE A 18 -2.01 8.68 3.68
N GLY A 19 -2.54 8.37 4.86
CA GLY A 19 -3.91 8.71 5.22
C GLY A 19 -4.96 7.98 4.39
N PRO A 20 -6.25 8.10 4.75
CA PRO A 20 -7.33 7.33 4.13
C PRO A 20 -7.47 7.58 2.62
N ASP A 21 -7.28 8.83 2.17
CA ASP A 21 -7.53 9.25 0.79
C ASP A 21 -6.42 8.87 -0.20
N ASN A 22 -5.18 8.72 0.27
CA ASN A 22 -4.06 8.31 -0.59
C ASN A 22 -3.68 6.84 -0.41
N PHE A 23 -4.10 6.16 0.68
CA PHE A 23 -3.67 4.80 1.01
C PHE A 23 -3.82 3.82 -0.15
N ARG A 24 -5.02 3.73 -0.75
CA ARG A 24 -5.31 2.77 -1.82
C ARG A 24 -4.52 3.02 -3.11
N GLU A 25 -4.08 4.26 -3.34
CA GLU A 25 -3.25 4.61 -4.50
C GLU A 25 -1.75 4.42 -4.22
N ARG A 26 -1.37 4.27 -2.94
CA ARG A 26 0.02 4.19 -2.49
C ARG A 26 0.41 2.82 -1.97
N VAL A 27 -0.55 1.95 -1.68
CA VAL A 27 -0.31 0.63 -1.08
C VAL A 27 -0.97 -0.46 -1.91
N LEU A 28 -0.18 -1.46 -2.30
CA LEU A 28 -0.65 -2.71 -2.87
C LEU A 28 -0.39 -3.84 -1.87
N GLU A 29 -1.44 -4.39 -1.29
CA GLU A 29 -1.39 -5.61 -0.48
C GLU A 29 -1.77 -6.81 -1.34
N LEU A 30 -0.91 -7.82 -1.38
CA LEU A 30 -1.18 -9.11 -2.02
C LEU A 30 -1.03 -10.19 -0.95
N ASN A 31 -2.07 -11.00 -0.74
CA ASN A 31 -2.04 -12.08 0.24
C ASN A 31 -1.70 -13.40 -0.45
N ALA A 32 -1.02 -14.31 0.26
CA ALA A 32 -0.62 -15.61 -0.27
C ALA A 32 -1.79 -16.52 -0.65
N SER A 33 -2.96 -16.32 -0.03
CA SER A 33 -4.20 -17.06 -0.32
C SER A 33 -4.92 -16.57 -1.57
N ASP A 34 -4.47 -15.47 -2.18
CA ASP A 34 -4.98 -15.08 -3.47
C ASP A 34 -4.50 -16.14 -4.49
N GLU A 35 -5.39 -17.04 -4.93
CA GLU A 35 -5.19 -18.13 -5.93
C GLU A 35 -4.77 -17.61 -7.32
N ARG A 36 -3.70 -16.83 -7.37
CA ARG A 36 -3.27 -16.05 -8.51
C ARG A 36 -1.84 -16.48 -8.75
N GLY A 37 -1.64 -17.45 -9.65
CA GLY A 37 -0.32 -18.00 -9.97
C GLY A 37 0.75 -16.92 -10.19
N ILE A 38 2.02 -17.29 -10.06
CA ILE A 38 3.17 -16.36 -10.02
C ILE A 38 3.18 -15.29 -11.12
N SER A 39 2.68 -15.63 -12.32
CA SER A 39 2.57 -14.70 -13.45
C SER A 39 1.66 -13.51 -13.13
N ILE A 40 0.49 -13.75 -12.51
CA ILE A 40 -0.48 -12.71 -12.17
C ILE A 40 0.08 -11.79 -11.07
N VAL A 41 0.76 -12.36 -10.07
CA VAL A 41 1.43 -11.58 -9.01
C VAL A 41 2.47 -10.65 -9.62
N ARG A 42 3.33 -11.16 -10.51
CA ARG A 42 4.36 -10.37 -11.18
C ARG A 42 3.75 -9.24 -12.00
N GLU A 43 2.72 -9.51 -12.79
CA GLU A 43 2.07 -8.47 -13.61
C GLU A 43 1.36 -7.42 -12.76
N LYS A 44 0.71 -7.80 -11.64
CA LYS A 44 0.13 -6.83 -10.70
C LYS A 44 1.19 -5.93 -10.08
N ILE A 45 2.28 -6.50 -9.57
CA ILE A 45 3.38 -5.73 -8.96
C ILE A 45 4.00 -4.80 -10.01
N LYS A 46 4.27 -5.29 -11.22
CA LYS A 46 4.88 -4.52 -12.31
C LYS A 46 3.98 -3.37 -12.77
N SER A 47 2.69 -3.64 -12.96
CA SER A 47 1.69 -2.64 -13.34
C SER A 47 1.56 -1.57 -12.25
N PHE A 48 1.46 -1.98 -10.99
CA PHE A 48 1.41 -1.05 -9.87
C PHE A 48 2.68 -0.21 -9.81
N ALA A 49 3.87 -0.83 -9.82
CA ALA A 49 5.17 -0.14 -9.71
C ALA A 49 5.40 0.90 -10.81
N ARG A 50 4.99 0.63 -12.06
CA ARG A 50 5.13 1.54 -13.21
C ARG A 50 4.34 2.85 -13.09
N GLN A 51 3.27 2.89 -12.31
CA GLN A 51 2.46 4.11 -12.17
C GLN A 51 3.21 5.17 -11.35
N THR A 52 3.39 6.39 -11.84
CA THR A 52 3.97 7.45 -11.01
C THR A 52 3.07 7.72 -9.79
N PRO A 53 3.61 7.87 -8.56
CA PRO A 53 2.82 8.32 -7.44
C PRO A 53 2.13 9.64 -7.81
N LYS A 54 0.79 9.66 -7.74
CA LYS A 54 0.01 10.87 -8.06
C LYS A 54 0.36 12.01 -7.10
N ALA A 55 -0.09 13.22 -7.40
CA ALA A 55 -0.01 14.30 -6.42
C ALA A 55 -0.73 13.90 -5.11
N ARG A 56 -0.25 14.42 -3.98
CA ARG A 56 -0.89 14.21 -2.67
C ARG A 56 -2.29 14.84 -2.70
N LYS A 57 -3.31 14.05 -2.38
CA LYS A 57 -4.66 14.57 -2.12
C LYS A 57 -4.71 15.19 -0.73
N ALA A 58 -5.43 16.30 -0.60
CA ALA A 58 -5.82 16.83 0.70
C ALA A 58 -6.62 15.75 1.45
N ALA A 59 -6.36 15.61 2.75
CA ALA A 59 -7.08 14.64 3.55
C ALA A 59 -8.48 15.15 3.86
N SER A 60 -9.48 14.29 3.69
CA SER A 60 -10.88 14.57 3.95
C SER A 60 -11.23 14.63 5.44
N ASP A 61 -10.38 14.04 6.29
CA ASP A 61 -10.56 13.94 7.74
C ASP A 61 -9.92 15.11 8.52
N GLY A 62 -9.39 16.12 7.83
CA GLY A 62 -8.73 17.28 8.43
C GLY A 62 -7.32 17.03 8.95
N ASN A 63 -6.78 15.81 8.82
CA ASN A 63 -5.42 15.48 9.26
C ASN A 63 -4.37 15.77 8.17
N SER A 64 -3.11 15.94 8.57
CA SER A 64 -1.99 16.04 7.64
C SER A 64 -1.15 14.77 7.68
N TYR A 65 -0.90 14.19 6.51
CA TYR A 65 -0.14 12.96 6.33
C TYR A 65 1.13 13.23 5.51
N PRO A 66 2.30 12.67 5.85
CA PRO A 66 3.56 12.96 5.15
C PRO A 66 3.48 12.72 3.62
N CYS A 67 2.79 11.65 3.22
CA CYS A 67 2.58 11.22 1.83
C CYS A 67 3.86 11.30 0.97
N PRO A 68 4.91 10.54 1.33
CA PRO A 68 6.18 10.56 0.61
C PRO A 68 6.02 10.08 -0.85
N PRO A 69 6.92 10.46 -1.77
CA PRO A 69 6.80 10.20 -3.20
C PRO A 69 7.21 8.77 -3.60
N TYR A 70 6.74 7.77 -2.84
CA TYR A 70 6.91 6.36 -3.14
C TYR A 70 5.61 5.58 -2.87
N LYS A 71 5.59 4.32 -3.28
CA LYS A 71 4.50 3.38 -3.01
C LYS A 71 5.04 2.16 -2.26
N ILE A 72 4.17 1.44 -1.59
CA ILE A 72 4.49 0.25 -0.80
C ILE A 72 3.79 -0.95 -1.43
N VAL A 73 4.53 -2.05 -1.57
CA VAL A 73 3.96 -3.38 -1.86
C VAL A 73 4.14 -4.24 -0.61
N ILE A 74 3.06 -4.85 -0.14
CA ILE A 74 3.01 -5.76 1.00
C ILE A 74 2.66 -7.15 0.46
N LEU A 75 3.47 -8.14 0.78
CA LEU A 75 3.37 -9.53 0.33
C LEU A 75 3.23 -10.47 1.53
#